data_AF-A0A4Y8CYE7-F1
#
_entry.id   AF-A0A4Y8CYE7-F1
#
_cell.length_a   1.000
_cell.length_b   1.000
_cell.length_c   1.000
_cell.angle_alpha   90.00
_cell.angle_beta   90.00
_cell.angle_gamma   90.00
#
_symmetry.space_group_name_H-M   'P 1'
#
loop_
_entity.id
_entity.type
_entity.pdbx_description
1 polymer ?
#
loop_
_entity_poly.entity_id
_entity_poly.type
_entity_poly.pdbx_seq_one_letter_code
_entity_poly.pdbx_strand_id
1 'polypeptide(L)'
;MASLGCWKCLSRPNTSQLIQGNHAALRLPTIAATAGFSTSAVMSKNPLAAKPKGAFGQNMARGGKTLKIKKKPPPVRSGKPPAEGERKALRKRIVLSNTNALEVELEDLGMSNVSSEGLTGKVVGLSGSTVDSLRASEAFKITQGWNLFRRPAILVREESVICAKVLEEAGAEKKTERLVVDGARVSGKSLMLLHAMASAFVKGWIVLNIADTQELVNACTEYSPVPDTTPTLFSQNTYTAAWLGRIGKANEAVLDKLQLSQKHSLPIPLQENLSLLRLCELGAQ
;
A
#
# COMPACT_ATOMS: atom_id res chain seq x y z
N MET A 1 33.33 -24.74 -11.21
CA MET A 1 32.17 -24.51 -10.35
C MET A 1 30.93 -24.45 -11.22
N ALA A 2 30.09 -25.48 -11.13
CA ALA A 2 28.96 -25.70 -12.04
C ALA A 2 27.76 -24.81 -11.66
N SER A 3 27.19 -24.15 -12.67
CA SER A 3 25.99 -23.33 -12.56
C SER A 3 24.74 -24.21 -12.44
N LEU A 4 23.91 -23.95 -11.43
CA LEU A 4 22.58 -24.57 -11.25
C LEU A 4 21.54 -23.88 -12.14
N GLY A 5 21.74 -23.93 -13.46
CA GLY A 5 20.75 -23.51 -14.44
C GLY A 5 19.92 -24.71 -14.91
N CYS A 6 18.65 -24.79 -14.52
CA CYS A 6 17.76 -25.88 -14.93
C CYS A 6 17.35 -25.70 -16.40
N TRP A 7 17.81 -26.62 -17.27
CA TRP A 7 17.54 -26.62 -18.72
C TRP A 7 16.09 -26.96 -19.12
N LYS A 8 15.17 -27.15 -18.15
CA LYS A 8 13.75 -27.48 -18.41
C LYS A 8 12.85 -26.26 -18.66
N CYS A 9 13.40 -25.05 -18.65
CA CYS A 9 12.65 -23.82 -18.92
C CYS A 9 12.69 -23.35 -20.40
N LEU A 10 13.44 -24.03 -21.27
CA LEU A 10 13.60 -23.67 -22.69
C LEU A 10 12.56 -24.33 -23.64
N SER A 11 11.67 -25.19 -23.15
CA SER A 11 10.76 -25.99 -23.99
C SER A 11 9.29 -25.56 -23.97
N ARG A 12 8.96 -24.32 -23.60
CA ARG A 12 7.59 -23.79 -23.79
C ARG A 12 7.57 -22.76 -24.93
N PRO A 13 6.95 -23.07 -26.08
CA PRO A 13 6.74 -22.08 -27.12
C PRO A 13 5.74 -21.01 -26.66
N ASN A 14 6.16 -19.76 -26.75
CA ASN A 14 5.38 -18.58 -26.42
C ASN A 14 4.53 -18.19 -27.65
N THR A 15 3.29 -18.66 -27.72
CA THR A 15 2.32 -18.20 -28.72
C THR A 15 1.67 -16.91 -28.23
N SER A 16 2.33 -15.77 -28.44
CA SER A 16 1.72 -14.47 -28.20
C SER A 16 2.28 -13.36 -29.10
N GLN A 17 2.49 -13.62 -30.39
CA GLN A 17 2.72 -12.55 -31.37
C GLN A 17 2.16 -12.91 -32.75
N LEU A 18 0.86 -12.64 -32.95
CA LEU A 18 0.37 -12.23 -34.26
C LEU A 18 -1.01 -11.56 -34.12
N ILE A 19 -1.17 -10.47 -34.86
CA ILE A 19 -2.35 -9.62 -35.09
C ILE A 19 -2.30 -8.27 -34.35
N GLN A 20 -1.63 -7.32 -35.02
CA GLN A 20 -2.05 -5.92 -35.06
C GLN A 20 -3.35 -5.81 -35.87
N GLY A 21 -4.26 -4.93 -35.45
CA GLY A 21 -5.43 -4.55 -36.25
C GLY A 21 -6.55 -3.97 -35.40
N ASN A 22 -6.84 -2.69 -35.66
CA ASN A 22 -7.95 -1.92 -35.11
C ASN A 22 -9.29 -2.66 -35.18
N HIS A 23 -10.19 -2.36 -34.24
CA HIS A 23 -11.65 -2.24 -34.34
C HIS A 23 -12.33 -2.66 -33.03
N ALA A 24 -13.23 -1.78 -32.56
CA ALA A 24 -14.12 -2.03 -31.44
C ALA A 24 -15.02 -3.25 -31.72
N ALA A 25 -15.02 -4.23 -30.81
CA ALA A 25 -16.00 -5.30 -30.79
C ALA A 25 -16.21 -5.80 -29.35
N LEU A 26 -17.45 -5.69 -28.87
CA LEU A 26 -17.98 -6.35 -27.69
C LEU A 26 -17.67 -7.85 -27.72
N ARG A 27 -17.05 -8.38 -26.66
CA ARG A 27 -16.89 -9.83 -26.46
C ARG A 27 -17.77 -10.30 -25.30
N LEU A 28 -18.80 -11.07 -25.64
CA LEU A 28 -19.59 -11.88 -24.72
C LEU A 28 -18.73 -13.00 -24.09
N PRO A 29 -19.06 -13.49 -22.88
CA PRO A 29 -18.29 -14.53 -22.21
C PRO A 29 -18.52 -15.90 -22.86
N THR A 30 -17.44 -16.52 -23.30
CA THR A 30 -17.41 -17.93 -23.73
C THR A 30 -17.57 -18.84 -22.51
N ILE A 31 -18.46 -19.80 -22.66
CA ILE A 31 -18.91 -20.85 -21.74
C ILE A 31 -17.77 -21.43 -20.88
N ALA A 32 -17.94 -21.35 -19.57
CA ALA A 32 -17.11 -22.02 -18.58
C ALA A 32 -17.26 -23.55 -18.72
N ALA A 33 -16.15 -24.24 -18.91
CA ALA A 33 -16.06 -25.68 -18.73
C ALA A 33 -16.31 -26.01 -17.25
N THR A 34 -17.43 -26.67 -16.99
CA THR A 34 -17.83 -27.20 -15.69
C THR A 34 -16.86 -28.28 -15.23
N ALA A 35 -16.06 -28.01 -14.21
CA ALA A 35 -15.35 -29.06 -13.47
C ALA A 35 -16.36 -29.80 -12.57
N GLY A 36 -16.57 -31.09 -12.83
CA GLY A 36 -17.48 -31.94 -12.07
C GLY A 36 -16.94 -32.23 -10.66
N PHE A 37 -17.73 -31.91 -9.64
CA PHE A 37 -17.52 -32.38 -8.29
C PHE A 37 -17.79 -33.88 -8.23
N SER A 38 -16.74 -34.68 -8.05
CA SER A 38 -16.85 -36.10 -7.72
C SER A 38 -17.15 -36.25 -6.23
N THR A 39 -18.43 -36.41 -5.90
CA THR A 39 -18.87 -36.90 -4.59
C THR A 39 -19.11 -38.40 -4.70
N SER A 40 -18.10 -39.22 -4.43
CA SER A 40 -18.29 -40.67 -4.27
C SER A 40 -18.42 -41.02 -2.78
N ALA A 41 -19.52 -41.70 -2.49
CA ALA A 41 -20.01 -42.08 -1.19
C ALA A 41 -19.11 -43.12 -0.50
N VAL A 42 -18.59 -42.79 0.69
CA VAL A 42 -18.07 -43.78 1.66
C VAL A 42 -18.60 -43.50 3.09
N MET A 43 -19.74 -42.82 3.23
CA MET A 43 -20.46 -42.71 4.50
C MET A 43 -21.78 -43.48 4.45
N SER A 44 -21.70 -44.79 4.24
CA SER A 44 -22.82 -45.70 4.55
C SER A 44 -22.29 -47.10 4.84
N LYS A 45 -21.40 -47.20 5.83
CA LYS A 45 -21.07 -48.50 6.45
C LYS A 45 -21.55 -48.47 7.90
N ASN A 46 -22.62 -49.24 8.14
CA ASN A 46 -23.33 -49.33 9.41
C ASN A 46 -22.40 -49.87 10.52
N PRO A 47 -22.15 -49.15 11.63
CA PRO A 47 -21.13 -49.52 12.62
C PRO A 47 -21.54 -50.65 13.59
N LEU A 48 -22.69 -51.31 13.40
CA LEU A 48 -23.25 -52.29 14.36
C LEU A 48 -23.52 -53.69 13.80
N ALA A 49 -22.92 -54.07 12.67
CA ALA A 49 -22.96 -55.48 12.24
C ALA A 49 -21.97 -56.32 13.06
N ALA A 50 -22.45 -56.84 14.19
CA ALA A 50 -21.79 -57.91 14.93
C ALA A 50 -21.56 -59.11 14.00
N LYS A 51 -20.32 -59.60 13.95
CA LYS A 51 -19.99 -60.91 13.37
C LYS A 51 -19.13 -61.73 14.34
N PRO A 52 -19.27 -63.06 14.27
CA PRO A 52 -19.33 -63.93 15.44
C PRO A 52 -17.96 -64.31 16.01
N LYS A 53 -17.98 -64.71 17.28
CA LYS A 53 -16.84 -65.31 17.98
C LYS A 53 -16.41 -66.61 17.29
N GLY A 54 -15.10 -66.71 17.03
CA GLY A 54 -14.39 -67.99 16.92
C GLY A 54 -14.13 -68.49 15.50
N ALA A 55 -12.93 -68.21 14.98
CA ALA A 55 -12.13 -69.15 14.19
C ALA A 55 -10.72 -68.57 14.01
N PHE A 56 -9.71 -69.29 14.50
CA PHE A 56 -8.31 -69.02 14.25
C PHE A 56 -8.02 -69.11 12.75
N GLY A 57 -7.60 -67.99 12.15
CA GLY A 57 -7.04 -67.93 10.81
C GLY A 57 -5.72 -67.18 10.85
N GLN A 58 -4.62 -67.93 10.89
CA GLN A 58 -3.26 -67.42 10.79
C GLN A 58 -3.09 -66.72 9.43
N ASN A 59 -2.99 -65.39 9.43
CA ASN A 59 -2.40 -64.65 8.32
C ASN A 59 -1.00 -64.21 8.73
N MET A 60 -0.04 -65.07 8.39
CA MET A 60 1.38 -64.82 8.52
C MET A 60 1.86 -63.89 7.39
N ALA A 61 2.64 -62.87 7.78
CA ALA A 61 3.71 -62.24 7.01
C ALA A 61 3.38 -61.43 5.73
N ARG A 62 3.22 -60.11 5.91
CA ARG A 62 4.13 -59.14 5.25
C ARG A 62 4.87 -58.36 6.33
N GLY A 63 5.88 -59.02 6.90
CA GLY A 63 6.82 -58.48 7.87
C GLY A 63 7.81 -57.49 7.24
N GLY A 64 7.31 -56.42 6.63
CA GLY A 64 8.13 -55.23 6.41
C GLY A 64 8.11 -54.41 7.70
N LYS A 65 9.21 -54.43 8.46
CA LYS A 65 9.42 -53.51 9.59
C LYS A 65 9.40 -52.06 9.07
N THR A 66 8.22 -51.49 8.87
CA THR A 66 8.09 -50.05 8.73
C THR A 66 8.32 -49.48 10.12
N LEU A 67 9.44 -48.79 10.30
CA LEU A 67 9.73 -48.08 11.53
C LEU A 67 8.58 -47.10 11.77
N LYS A 68 7.72 -47.38 12.76
CA LYS A 68 6.71 -46.42 13.23
C LYS A 68 7.48 -45.26 13.84
N ILE A 69 7.73 -44.21 13.06
CA ILE A 69 8.29 -42.96 13.56
C ILE A 69 7.27 -42.43 14.57
N LYS A 70 7.62 -42.53 15.86
CA LYS A 70 6.82 -41.91 16.92
C LYS A 70 6.69 -40.43 16.58
N LYS A 71 5.46 -39.92 16.52
CA LYS A 71 5.23 -38.48 16.35
C LYS A 71 6.06 -37.77 17.42
N LYS A 72 6.98 -36.91 17.00
CA LYS A 72 7.77 -36.11 17.93
C LYS A 72 6.78 -35.34 18.81
N PRO A 73 7.05 -35.20 20.13
CA PRO A 73 6.24 -34.35 20.98
C PRO A 73 6.13 -32.97 20.33
N PRO A 74 4.99 -32.26 20.49
CA PRO A 74 4.81 -30.95 19.89
C PRO A 74 6.02 -30.09 20.23
N PRO A 75 6.63 -29.43 19.23
CA PRO A 75 7.83 -28.65 19.47
C PRO A 75 7.53 -27.62 20.56
N VAL A 76 8.33 -27.63 21.63
CA VAL A 76 8.32 -26.56 22.62
C VAL A 76 8.48 -25.27 21.84
N ARG A 77 7.55 -24.32 22.01
CA ARG A 77 7.55 -23.05 21.27
C ARG A 77 8.87 -22.32 21.59
N SER A 78 9.86 -22.48 20.73
CA SER A 78 11.15 -21.82 20.88
C SER A 78 11.00 -20.40 20.36
N GLY A 79 10.85 -19.45 21.29
CA GLY A 79 10.78 -18.02 21.00
C GLY A 79 9.41 -17.42 21.27
N LYS A 80 9.41 -16.13 21.60
CA LYS A 80 8.19 -15.33 21.72
C LYS A 80 7.55 -15.20 20.34
N PRO A 81 6.25 -15.46 20.19
CA PRO A 81 5.56 -15.19 18.94
C PRO A 81 5.61 -13.68 18.64
N PRO A 82 5.62 -13.28 17.36
CA PRO A 82 5.56 -11.87 17.00
C PRO A 82 4.27 -11.24 17.51
N ALA A 83 4.34 -9.96 17.89
CA ALA A 83 3.20 -9.21 18.38
C ALA A 83 2.16 -8.99 17.27
N GLU A 84 0.94 -8.64 17.68
CA GLU A 84 -0.13 -8.30 16.74
C GLU A 84 0.30 -7.14 15.84
N GLY A 85 0.08 -7.28 14.53
CA GLY A 85 0.50 -6.27 13.55
C GLY A 85 1.99 -6.25 13.17
N GLU A 86 2.90 -6.85 13.95
CA GLU A 86 4.35 -6.80 13.71
C GLU A 86 4.73 -7.32 12.32
N ARG A 87 4.11 -8.43 11.90
CA ARG A 87 4.33 -9.01 10.55
C ARG A 87 3.86 -8.12 9.41
N LYS A 88 2.81 -7.31 9.62
CA LYS A 88 2.28 -6.37 8.63
C LYS A 88 3.16 -5.12 8.59
N ALA A 89 3.55 -4.61 9.76
CA ALA A 89 4.48 -3.49 9.90
C ALA A 89 5.82 -3.81 9.24
N LEU A 90 6.39 -4.99 9.43
CA LEU A 90 7.66 -5.39 8.81
C LEU A 90 7.57 -5.36 7.27
N ARG A 91 6.47 -5.85 6.69
CA ARG A 91 6.25 -5.84 5.23
C ARG A 91 6.01 -4.45 4.66
N LYS A 92 5.36 -3.57 5.43
CA LYS A 92 5.07 -2.17 5.06
C LYS A 92 6.18 -1.19 5.46
N ARG A 93 7.21 -1.64 6.18
CA ARG A 93 8.28 -0.78 6.69
C ARG A 93 9.10 -0.22 5.53
N ILE A 94 9.31 1.10 5.55
CA ILE A 94 10.11 1.82 4.57
C ILE A 94 11.42 2.25 5.23
N VAL A 95 12.53 1.98 4.56
CA VAL A 95 13.87 2.38 5.00
C VAL A 95 14.35 3.49 4.05
N LEU A 96 14.52 4.70 4.56
CA LEU A 96 14.84 5.90 3.75
C LEU A 96 16.33 6.28 3.75
N SER A 97 17.14 5.60 4.55
CA SER A 97 18.57 5.91 4.69
C SER A 97 19.38 4.62 4.80
N ASN A 98 20.53 4.60 4.14
CA ASN A 98 21.51 3.53 4.24
C ASN A 98 22.87 4.10 4.60
N THR A 99 23.37 3.74 5.78
CA THR A 99 24.66 4.22 6.28
C THR A 99 25.86 3.64 5.52
N ASN A 100 25.67 2.56 4.78
CA ASN A 100 26.74 1.93 4.01
C ASN A 100 26.86 2.50 2.59
N ALA A 101 25.87 3.28 2.13
CA ALA A 101 25.90 3.93 0.84
C ALA A 101 26.83 5.15 0.86
N LEU A 102 27.47 5.43 -0.28
CA LEU A 102 28.31 6.61 -0.47
C LEU A 102 27.49 7.89 -0.33
N GLU A 103 28.10 8.90 0.28
CA GLU A 103 27.52 10.23 0.37
C GLU A 103 27.77 10.97 -0.94
N VAL A 104 26.69 11.44 -1.56
CA VAL A 104 26.73 12.22 -2.80
C VAL A 104 26.19 13.60 -2.48
N GLU A 105 27.01 14.61 -2.75
CA GLU A 105 26.59 16.01 -2.69
C GLU A 105 25.56 16.24 -3.81
N LEU A 106 24.33 16.54 -3.41
CA LEU A 106 23.20 16.82 -4.30
C LEU A 106 22.60 18.15 -3.86
N GLU A 107 22.13 18.91 -4.82
CA GLU A 107 21.31 20.08 -4.57
C GLU A 107 19.97 19.65 -3.96
N ASP A 108 19.47 20.40 -2.99
CA ASP A 108 18.19 20.11 -2.32
C ASP A 108 17.02 20.83 -2.99
N LEU A 109 15.85 20.21 -2.96
CA LEU A 109 14.62 20.82 -3.48
C LEU A 109 14.17 21.95 -2.53
N GLY A 110 14.51 23.19 -2.89
CA GLY A 110 14.15 24.41 -2.16
C GLY A 110 13.13 25.27 -2.89
N MET A 111 12.59 26.29 -2.22
CA MET A 111 11.52 27.17 -2.72
C MET A 111 11.85 27.85 -4.05
N SER A 112 13.11 28.25 -4.25
CA SER A 112 13.57 28.91 -5.47
C SER A 112 13.66 27.98 -6.68
N ASN A 113 13.84 26.68 -6.44
CA ASN A 113 14.30 25.77 -7.50
C ASN A 113 13.19 24.80 -7.95
N VAL A 114 12.08 24.70 -7.21
CA VAL A 114 10.96 23.78 -7.45
C VAL A 114 10.50 23.70 -8.91
N SER A 115 10.43 24.85 -9.60
CA SER A 115 9.84 24.96 -10.94
C SER A 115 10.86 25.32 -12.02
N SER A 116 12.14 25.30 -11.66
CA SER A 116 13.21 25.69 -12.56
C SER A 116 13.46 24.61 -13.62
N GLU A 117 13.45 25.01 -14.89
CA GLU A 117 13.75 24.09 -16.01
C GLU A 117 15.22 23.62 -15.99
N GLY A 118 16.12 24.37 -15.35
CA GLY A 118 17.54 24.02 -15.22
C GLY A 118 17.83 22.81 -14.34
N LEU A 119 16.85 22.34 -13.58
CA LEU A 119 16.91 21.08 -12.82
C LEU A 119 16.40 19.87 -13.60
N THR A 120 15.81 20.07 -14.77
CA THR A 120 15.31 18.97 -15.60
C THR A 120 16.44 18.00 -15.93
N GLY A 121 16.21 16.71 -15.69
CA GLY A 121 17.20 15.65 -15.87
C GLY A 121 18.21 15.50 -14.74
N LYS A 122 18.17 16.33 -13.69
CA LYS A 122 19.05 16.23 -12.52
C LYS A 122 18.37 15.51 -11.36
N VAL A 123 19.21 14.88 -10.54
CA VAL A 123 18.79 14.25 -9.28
C VAL A 123 18.91 15.28 -8.17
N VAL A 124 17.82 15.47 -7.45
CA VAL A 124 17.69 16.48 -6.38
C VAL A 124 17.39 15.77 -5.07
N GLY A 125 18.06 16.19 -4.00
CA GLY A 125 17.85 15.71 -2.64
C GLY A 125 16.56 16.25 -2.04
N LEU A 126 15.92 15.46 -1.18
CA LEU A 126 14.84 15.95 -0.33
C LEU A 126 15.40 16.41 1.01
N SER A 127 15.01 17.61 1.45
CA SER A 127 15.39 18.13 2.77
C SER A 127 14.78 17.28 3.89
N GLY A 128 15.45 17.21 5.05
CA GLY A 128 15.01 16.36 6.17
C GLY A 128 13.58 16.65 6.64
N SER A 129 13.21 17.94 6.74
CA SER A 129 11.85 18.35 7.11
C SER A 129 10.79 17.88 6.09
N THR A 130 11.07 18.02 4.79
CA THR A 130 10.17 17.57 3.73
C THR A 130 10.06 16.04 3.73
N VAL A 131 11.13 15.32 4.04
CA VAL A 131 11.12 13.86 4.19
C VAL A 131 10.20 13.42 5.33
N ASP A 132 10.23 14.12 6.46
CA ASP A 132 9.36 13.80 7.60
C ASP A 132 7.88 14.07 7.27
N SER A 133 7.55 15.17 6.61
CA SER A 133 6.19 15.45 6.10
C SER A 133 5.72 14.40 5.07
N LEU A 134 6.58 14.00 4.14
CA LEU A 134 6.30 12.95 3.16
C LEU A 134 6.15 11.56 3.80
N ARG A 135 6.89 11.29 4.87
CA ARG A 135 6.76 10.06 5.65
C ARG A 135 5.44 10.04 6.40
N ALA A 136 5.05 11.15 7.03
CA ALA A 136 3.78 11.29 7.74
C ALA A 136 2.57 11.14 6.80
N SER A 137 2.68 11.61 5.55
CA SER A 137 1.64 11.47 4.53
C SER A 137 1.67 10.13 3.77
N GLU A 138 2.52 9.18 4.17
CA GLU A 138 2.69 7.87 3.52
C GLU A 138 2.97 7.95 2.00
N ALA A 139 3.70 8.99 1.59
CA ALA A 139 4.07 9.22 0.19
C ALA A 139 5.03 8.15 -0.35
N PHE A 140 5.95 7.71 0.50
CA PHE A 140 6.92 6.69 0.15
C PHE A 140 6.24 5.32 0.07
N LYS A 141 6.65 4.51 -0.91
CA LYS A 141 6.17 3.13 -1.08
C LYS A 141 7.33 2.14 -0.93
N ILE A 142 7.02 0.97 -0.39
CA ILE A 142 8.00 -0.13 -0.19
C ILE A 142 8.63 -0.63 -1.49
N THR A 143 7.98 -0.43 -2.64
CA THR A 143 8.45 -0.88 -3.96
C THR A 143 9.53 0.01 -4.58
N GLN A 144 9.80 1.19 -4.01
CA GLN A 144 10.61 2.25 -4.63
C GLN A 144 12.12 2.20 -4.30
N GLY A 145 12.59 1.26 -3.47
CA GLY A 145 14.03 1.02 -3.30
C GLY A 145 14.84 2.14 -2.62
N TRP A 146 14.24 2.92 -1.72
CA TRP A 146 14.91 4.03 -1.00
C TRP A 146 16.12 3.61 -0.14
N ASN A 147 16.18 2.33 0.25
CA ASN A 147 17.23 1.76 1.06
C ASN A 147 18.60 1.63 0.34
N LEU A 148 18.65 1.93 -0.95
CA LEU A 148 19.89 1.85 -1.73
C LEU A 148 20.80 3.07 -1.51
N PHE A 149 20.23 4.22 -1.10
CA PHE A 149 20.93 5.49 -1.04
C PHE A 149 21.09 6.00 0.39
N ARG A 150 22.04 6.92 0.59
CA ARG A 150 22.30 7.53 1.90
C ARG A 150 21.13 8.39 2.36
N ARG A 151 20.55 9.16 1.44
CA ARG A 151 19.38 10.02 1.63
C ARG A 151 18.40 9.89 0.46
N PRO A 152 17.09 10.14 0.67
CA PRO A 152 16.11 10.05 -0.41
C PRO A 152 16.29 11.20 -1.39
N ALA A 153 16.38 10.86 -2.68
CA ALA A 153 16.54 11.79 -3.78
C ALA A 153 15.61 11.41 -4.93
N ILE A 154 15.21 12.40 -5.73
CA ILE A 154 14.29 12.22 -6.85
C ILE A 154 14.88 12.82 -8.12
N LEU A 155 14.58 12.19 -9.26
CA LEU A 155 14.90 12.72 -10.57
C LEU A 155 13.82 13.74 -10.97
N VAL A 156 14.23 14.96 -11.28
CA VAL A 156 13.34 15.97 -11.85
C VAL A 156 13.19 15.67 -13.34
N ARG A 157 11.97 15.37 -13.76
CA ARG A 157 11.61 15.10 -15.16
C ARG A 157 10.88 16.29 -15.77
N GLU A 158 10.82 16.36 -17.09
CA GLU A 158 10.06 17.38 -17.81
C GLU A 158 8.60 17.42 -17.33
N GLU A 159 7.97 16.24 -17.17
CA GLU A 159 6.57 16.16 -16.74
C GLU A 159 6.39 16.67 -15.31
N SER A 160 7.40 16.48 -14.45
CA SER A 160 7.36 16.95 -13.07
C SER A 160 7.45 18.47 -12.95
N VAL A 161 8.24 19.11 -13.82
CA VAL A 161 8.33 20.58 -13.90
C VAL A 161 7.02 21.16 -14.42
N ILE A 162 6.41 20.53 -15.43
CA ILE A 162 5.08 20.93 -15.93
C ILE A 162 4.04 20.84 -14.81
N CYS A 163 4.01 19.74 -14.06
CA CYS A 163 3.10 19.60 -12.92
C CYS A 163 3.34 20.66 -11.85
N ALA A 164 4.60 20.98 -11.55
CA ALA A 164 4.95 22.01 -10.58
C ALA A 164 4.47 23.40 -11.03
N LYS A 165 4.65 23.75 -12.32
CA LYS A 165 4.19 25.00 -12.92
C LYS A 165 2.67 25.16 -12.86
N VAL A 166 1.93 24.14 -13.28
CA VAL A 166 0.46 24.14 -13.23
C VAL A 166 -0.03 24.35 -11.79
N LEU A 167 0.65 23.76 -10.80
CA LEU A 167 0.34 24.03 -9.40
C LEU A 167 0.62 25.50 -9.05
N GLU A 168 1.77 26.09 -9.41
CA GLU A 168 2.04 27.51 -9.09
C GLU A 168 1.01 28.46 -9.69
N GLU A 169 0.66 28.24 -10.95
CA GLU A 169 -0.34 29.03 -11.68
C GLU A 169 -1.69 28.94 -10.97
N ALA A 170 -2.12 27.73 -10.59
CA ALA A 170 -3.35 27.52 -9.83
C ALA A 170 -3.33 28.26 -8.49
N GLY A 171 -2.20 28.27 -7.78
CA GLY A 171 -2.02 28.99 -6.52
C GLY A 171 -2.06 30.51 -6.68
N ALA A 172 -1.43 31.04 -7.74
CA ALA A 172 -1.40 32.47 -8.03
C ALA A 172 -2.78 33.00 -8.46
N GLU A 173 -3.47 32.26 -9.33
CA GLU A 173 -4.79 32.63 -9.84
C GLU A 173 -5.94 32.24 -8.88
N LYS A 174 -5.63 31.50 -7.81
CA LYS A 174 -6.61 30.89 -6.88
C LYS A 174 -7.65 30.02 -7.60
N LYS A 175 -7.23 29.31 -8.64
CA LYS A 175 -8.05 28.37 -9.40
C LYS A 175 -7.88 26.95 -8.89
N THR A 176 -8.90 26.13 -9.09
CA THR A 176 -8.88 24.71 -8.72
C THR A 176 -8.56 23.86 -9.93
N GLU A 177 -7.31 23.41 -10.05
CA GLU A 177 -6.89 22.48 -11.08
C GLU A 177 -7.17 21.02 -10.71
N ARG A 178 -7.64 20.23 -11.68
CA ARG A 178 -7.97 18.80 -11.50
C ARG A 178 -7.20 17.98 -12.52
N LEU A 179 -6.19 17.26 -12.04
CA LEU A 179 -5.29 16.50 -12.89
C LEU A 179 -5.40 15.00 -12.60
N VAL A 180 -5.37 14.19 -13.65
CA VAL A 180 -5.29 12.73 -13.56
C VAL A 180 -3.96 12.28 -14.16
N VAL A 181 -3.18 11.57 -13.35
CA VAL A 181 -1.87 11.07 -13.75
C VAL A 181 -2.01 9.65 -14.28
N ASP A 182 -1.88 9.48 -15.60
CA ASP A 182 -1.88 8.16 -16.23
C ASP A 182 -0.54 7.82 -16.90
N GLY A 183 -0.34 6.55 -17.21
CA GLY A 183 0.89 6.00 -17.76
C GLY A 183 1.02 4.49 -17.55
N ALA A 184 1.97 3.88 -18.24
CA ALA A 184 2.22 2.44 -18.16
C ALA A 184 2.63 1.95 -16.76
N ARG A 185 2.65 0.63 -16.55
CA ARG A 185 3.15 0.03 -15.30
C ARG A 185 4.61 0.44 -15.06
N VAL A 186 4.94 0.85 -13.84
CA VAL A 186 6.30 1.30 -13.44
C VAL A 186 6.79 2.56 -14.18
N SER A 187 5.89 3.35 -14.77
CA SER A 187 6.24 4.64 -15.42
C SER A 187 6.65 5.77 -14.45
N GLY A 188 6.49 5.57 -13.13
CA GLY A 188 6.86 6.58 -12.13
C GLY A 188 5.71 7.45 -11.62
N LYS A 189 4.44 7.10 -11.90
CA LYS A 189 3.24 7.86 -11.46
C LYS A 189 3.26 8.24 -9.97
N SER A 190 3.58 7.27 -9.11
CA SER A 190 3.66 7.51 -7.66
C SER A 190 4.81 8.43 -7.28
N LEU A 191 5.93 8.41 -8.02
CA LEU A 191 7.05 9.34 -7.80
C LEU A 191 6.72 10.74 -8.31
N MET A 192 5.93 10.86 -9.39
CA MET A 192 5.43 12.15 -9.86
C MET A 192 4.51 12.81 -8.82
N LEU A 193 3.62 12.03 -8.21
CA LEU A 193 2.78 12.49 -7.09
C LEU A 193 3.63 12.84 -5.85
N LEU A 194 4.68 12.07 -5.55
CA LEU A 194 5.64 12.39 -4.48
C LEU A 194 6.35 13.73 -4.74
N HIS A 195 6.80 13.96 -5.98
CA HIS A 195 7.41 15.23 -6.37
C HIS A 195 6.43 16.40 -6.21
N ALA A 196 5.16 16.24 -6.60
CA ALA A 196 4.11 17.25 -6.42
C ALA A 196 3.81 17.53 -4.94
N MET A 197 3.84 16.52 -4.08
CA MET A 197 3.69 16.75 -2.64
C MET A 197 4.92 17.42 -2.04
N ALA A 198 6.12 17.04 -2.47
CA ALA A 198 7.36 17.67 -2.02
C ALA A 198 7.39 19.16 -2.39
N SER A 199 7.00 19.51 -3.61
CA SER A 199 6.89 20.91 -4.05
C SER A 199 5.83 21.69 -3.25
N ALA A 200 4.70 21.06 -2.92
CA ALA A 200 3.67 21.65 -2.08
C ALA A 200 4.17 21.91 -0.64
N PHE A 201 4.85 20.95 -0.01
CA PHE A 201 5.42 21.12 1.33
C PHE A 201 6.48 22.22 1.37
N VAL A 202 7.37 22.26 0.38
CA VAL A 202 8.41 23.31 0.28
C VAL A 202 7.79 24.70 0.15
N LYS A 203 6.63 24.83 -0.50
CA LYS A 203 5.88 26.10 -0.60
C LYS A 203 5.00 26.41 0.61
N GLY A 204 4.94 25.53 1.61
CA GLY A 204 4.08 25.70 2.77
C GLY A 204 2.59 25.49 2.47
N TRP A 205 2.26 24.64 1.50
CA TRP A 205 0.88 24.27 1.21
C TRP A 205 0.41 23.11 2.09
N ILE A 206 -0.90 23.03 2.29
CA ILE A 206 -1.53 21.91 3.01
C ILE A 206 -1.72 20.75 2.04
N VAL A 207 -1.10 19.62 2.34
CA VAL A 207 -1.18 18.39 1.54
C VAL A 207 -2.08 17.38 2.23
N LEU A 208 -3.15 16.98 1.52
CA LEU A 208 -4.07 15.94 1.94
C LEU A 208 -3.88 14.72 1.03
N ASN A 209 -3.19 13.69 1.52
CA ASN A 209 -2.87 12.50 0.72
C ASN A 209 -3.66 11.27 1.18
N ILE A 210 -4.20 10.51 0.22
CA ILE A 210 -4.80 9.20 0.43
C ILE A 210 -3.92 8.18 -0.30
N ALA A 211 -3.00 7.55 0.45
CA ALA A 211 -1.89 6.83 -0.15
C ALA A 211 -2.30 5.48 -0.80
N ASP A 212 -3.13 4.68 -0.15
CA ASP A 212 -3.60 3.37 -0.64
C ASP A 212 -5.15 3.35 -0.66
N THR A 213 -5.74 3.70 -1.80
CA THR A 213 -7.21 3.75 -1.96
C THR A 213 -7.88 2.38 -1.84
N GLN A 214 -7.12 1.29 -1.99
CA GLN A 214 -7.62 -0.06 -1.78
C GLN A 214 -8.10 -0.29 -0.34
N GLU A 215 -7.54 0.41 0.66
CA GLU A 215 -7.98 0.26 2.06
C GLU A 215 -9.37 0.85 2.30
N LEU A 216 -9.79 1.81 1.47
CA LEU A 216 -11.13 2.43 1.54
C LEU A 216 -12.19 1.59 0.82
N VAL A 217 -11.80 0.92 -0.26
CA VAL A 217 -12.73 0.19 -1.14
C VAL A 217 -12.84 -1.28 -0.73
N ASN A 218 -11.76 -1.88 -0.25
CA ASN A 218 -11.83 -3.22 0.30
C ASN A 218 -12.54 -3.11 1.65
N ALA A 219 -13.52 -3.99 1.89
CA ALA A 219 -14.27 -4.09 3.14
C ALA A 219 -13.38 -4.60 4.30
N CYS A 220 -12.30 -3.87 4.59
CA CYS A 220 -11.30 -4.12 5.62
C CYS A 220 -11.38 -3.11 6.75
N THR A 221 -12.04 -1.97 6.52
CA THR A 221 -12.31 -0.92 7.50
C THR A 221 -13.79 -0.93 7.90
N GLU A 222 -14.07 -0.51 9.12
CA GLU A 222 -15.43 -0.35 9.63
C GLU A 222 -16.11 0.84 8.94
N TYR A 223 -17.38 0.68 8.59
CA TYR A 223 -18.19 1.72 7.97
C TYR A 223 -19.60 1.74 8.55
N SER A 224 -20.18 2.93 8.65
CA SER A 224 -21.53 3.16 9.17
C SER A 224 -22.34 4.05 8.22
N PRO A 225 -23.64 3.77 8.02
CA PRO A 225 -24.49 4.65 7.23
C PRO A 225 -24.65 6.01 7.92
N VAL A 226 -24.61 7.08 7.13
CA VAL A 226 -24.87 8.44 7.61
C VAL A 226 -26.38 8.67 7.53
N PRO A 227 -27.06 9.01 8.65
CA PRO A 227 -28.49 9.30 8.63
C PRO A 227 -28.77 10.49 7.71
N ASP A 228 -29.98 10.53 7.15
CA ASP A 228 -30.51 11.67 6.38
C ASP A 228 -29.75 12.02 5.07
N THR A 229 -29.11 11.03 4.44
CA THR A 229 -28.44 11.20 3.14
C THR A 229 -29.15 10.47 2.00
N THR A 230 -29.35 11.16 0.87
CA THR A 230 -29.90 10.61 -0.38
C THR A 230 -28.92 10.88 -1.53
N PRO A 231 -28.22 9.89 -2.12
CA PRO A 231 -28.19 8.45 -1.79
C PRO A 231 -27.55 8.16 -0.42
N THR A 232 -27.79 6.96 0.13
CA THR A 232 -27.22 6.53 1.41
C THR A 232 -25.69 6.56 1.36
N LEU A 233 -25.09 7.48 2.10
CA LEU A 233 -23.63 7.58 2.23
C LEU A 233 -23.15 6.74 3.42
N PHE A 234 -21.92 6.24 3.31
CA PHE A 234 -21.26 5.49 4.38
C PHE A 234 -20.01 6.23 4.84
N SER A 235 -19.87 6.43 6.15
CA SER A 235 -18.68 7.00 6.77
C SER A 235 -17.74 5.90 7.26
N GLN A 236 -16.43 6.13 7.16
CA GLN A 236 -15.39 5.21 7.68
C GLN A 236 -14.61 5.90 8.80
N ASN A 237 -15.18 5.94 10.00
CA ASN A 237 -14.67 6.76 11.09
C ASN A 237 -13.23 6.38 11.51
N THR A 238 -12.94 5.08 11.58
CA THR A 238 -11.61 4.56 11.96
C THR A 238 -10.52 4.96 10.97
N TYR A 239 -10.82 4.95 9.66
CA TYR A 239 -9.90 5.41 8.65
C TYR A 239 -9.72 6.92 8.70
N THR A 240 -10.83 7.66 8.83
CA THR A 240 -10.82 9.13 8.88
C THR A 240 -10.03 9.65 10.07
N ALA A 241 -10.17 9.04 11.26
CA ALA A 241 -9.37 9.40 12.44
C ALA A 241 -7.86 9.21 12.21
N ALA A 242 -7.46 8.05 11.66
CA ALA A 242 -6.07 7.78 11.31
C ALA A 242 -5.55 8.72 10.19
N TRP A 243 -6.42 9.12 9.26
CA TRP A 243 -6.10 10.08 8.21
C TRP A 243 -5.90 11.50 8.76
N LEU A 244 -6.77 11.97 9.67
CA LEU A 244 -6.62 13.25 10.36
C LEU A 244 -5.32 13.32 11.16
N GLY A 245 -4.96 12.23 11.87
CA GLY A 245 -3.69 12.14 12.57
C GLY A 245 -2.47 12.24 11.64
N ARG A 246 -2.55 11.69 10.43
CA ARG A 246 -1.50 11.83 9.39
C ARG A 246 -1.46 13.25 8.82
N ILE A 247 -2.61 13.87 8.55
CA ILE A 247 -2.71 15.25 8.06
C ILE A 247 -2.09 16.23 9.06
N GLY A 248 -2.42 16.09 10.35
CA GLY A 248 -1.89 16.94 11.42
C GLY A 248 -0.36 16.89 11.48
N LYS A 249 0.22 15.67 11.47
CA LYS A 249 1.67 15.46 11.50
C LYS A 249 2.38 15.94 10.22
N ALA A 250 1.77 15.75 9.05
CA ALA A 250 2.40 16.13 7.78
C ALA A 250 2.46 17.65 7.59
N ASN A 251 1.45 18.37 8.10
CA ASN A 251 1.23 19.80 7.85
C ASN A 251 1.37 20.68 9.10
N GLU A 252 2.08 20.20 10.13
CA GLU A 252 2.18 20.84 11.45
C GLU A 252 2.57 22.33 11.35
N ALA A 253 3.59 22.65 10.55
CA ALA A 253 4.11 24.01 10.38
C ALA A 253 3.10 25.04 9.82
N VAL A 254 2.06 24.56 9.12
CA VAL A 254 1.02 25.41 8.52
C VAL A 254 -0.23 25.41 9.38
N LEU A 255 -0.67 24.24 9.85
CA LEU A 255 -1.90 24.08 10.63
C LEU A 255 -1.86 24.74 12.00
N ASP A 256 -0.69 24.86 12.61
CA ASP A 256 -0.53 25.53 13.90
C ASP A 256 -0.79 27.05 13.81
N LYS A 257 -0.48 27.65 12.66
CA LYS A 257 -0.66 29.09 12.40
C LYS A 257 -2.10 29.46 12.08
N LEU A 258 -2.94 28.49 11.71
CA LEU A 258 -4.31 28.71 11.29
C LEU A 258 -5.25 28.52 12.48
N GLN A 259 -6.16 29.49 12.65
CA GLN A 259 -7.17 29.49 13.72
C GLN A 259 -8.54 29.17 13.16
N LEU A 260 -9.42 28.63 14.00
CA LEU A 260 -10.82 28.41 13.65
C LEU A 260 -11.56 29.73 13.48
N SER A 261 -12.27 29.86 12.36
CA SER A 261 -13.11 31.04 12.05
C SER A 261 -14.60 30.79 12.30
N GLN A 262 -15.02 29.52 12.30
CA GLN A 262 -16.43 29.13 12.41
C GLN A 262 -16.69 28.40 13.73
N LYS A 263 -17.88 28.61 14.28
CA LYS A 263 -18.35 27.88 15.46
C LYS A 263 -18.91 26.53 15.01
N HIS A 264 -18.35 25.44 15.55
CA HIS A 264 -18.79 24.08 15.25
C HIS A 264 -19.52 23.47 16.44
N SER A 265 -20.68 22.85 16.18
CA SER A 265 -21.42 22.07 17.18
C SER A 265 -20.90 20.65 17.18
N LEU A 266 -19.87 20.39 17.99
CA LEU A 266 -19.33 19.04 18.20
C LEU A 266 -19.72 18.51 19.59
N PRO A 267 -19.68 17.18 19.81
CA PRO A 267 -19.91 16.59 21.13
C PRO A 267 -18.91 17.04 22.20
N ILE A 268 -17.79 17.64 21.79
CA ILE A 268 -16.72 18.16 22.64
C ILE A 268 -16.77 19.69 22.61
N PRO A 269 -16.72 20.38 23.76
CA PRO A 269 -16.66 21.83 23.79
C PRO A 269 -15.33 22.32 23.17
N LEU A 270 -15.42 23.15 22.14
CA LEU A 270 -14.26 23.79 21.49
C LEU A 270 -14.09 25.22 21.97
N GLN A 271 -12.84 25.64 22.18
CA GLN A 271 -12.50 27.04 22.41
C GLN A 271 -12.51 27.81 21.09
N GLU A 272 -12.90 29.09 21.12
CA GLU A 272 -13.08 29.90 19.89
C GLU A 272 -11.77 30.17 19.13
N ASN A 273 -10.62 30.24 19.82
CA ASN A 273 -9.30 30.54 19.22
C ASN A 273 -8.41 29.30 19.07
N LEU A 274 -9.00 28.12 18.93
CA LEU A 274 -8.26 26.86 18.86
C LEU A 274 -7.57 26.71 17.48
N SER A 275 -6.32 26.22 17.47
CA SER A 275 -5.54 26.00 16.24
C SER A 275 -6.12 24.84 15.43
N LEU A 276 -6.04 24.92 14.10
CA LEU A 276 -6.52 23.84 13.23
C LEU A 276 -5.78 22.52 13.50
N LEU A 277 -4.51 22.60 13.88
CA LEU A 277 -3.74 21.42 14.30
C LEU A 277 -4.41 20.71 15.48
N ARG A 278 -4.80 21.46 16.51
CA ARG A 278 -5.45 20.89 17.69
C ARG A 278 -6.79 20.26 17.34
N LEU A 279 -7.53 20.85 16.39
CA LEU A 279 -8.77 20.26 15.90
C LEU A 279 -8.53 18.93 15.17
N CYS A 280 -7.48 18.83 14.36
CA CYS A 280 -7.08 17.56 13.73
C CYS A 280 -6.70 16.50 14.77
N GLU A 281 -6.01 16.87 15.86
CA GLU A 281 -5.68 15.95 16.95
C GLU A 281 -6.91 15.43 17.69
N LEU A 282 -7.89 16.31 17.96
CA LEU A 282 -9.15 15.91 18.60
C LEU A 282 -9.95 14.96 17.72
N GLY A 283 -9.92 15.13 16.39
CA GLY A 283 -10.59 14.22 15.45
C GLY A 283 -9.82 12.92 15.17
N ALA A 284 -8.56 12.82 15.59
CA ALA A 284 -7.74 11.62 15.45
C ALA A 284 -7.88 10.65 16.63
N GLN A 285 -8.49 11.10 17.74
CA GLN A 285 -8.78 10.32 18.95
C GLN A 285 -10.12 9.60 18.82
#